data_AF-A0A644XST9-F1
#
_entry.id   AF-A0A644XST9-F1
#
_cell.length_a   1.000
_cell.length_b   1.000
_cell.length_c   1.000
_cell.angle_alpha   90.00
_cell.angle_beta   90.00
_cell.angle_gamma   90.00
#
_symmetry.space_group_name_H-M   'P 1'
#
loop_
_entity.id
_entity.type
_entity.pdbx_description
1 polymer ?
#
loop_
_entity_poly.entity_id
_entity_poly.type
_entity_poly.pdbx_seq_one_letter_code
_entity_poly.pdbx_strand_id
1 'polypeptide(L)'
;MKYDISPELAELFKKKASAMGYSIREEAAEHDPQLLLSAFQNQEEICKFEKTGAMRFRRDSPFVEERKELHSLLLDLKERYDLYLNAKPLDCEGVRDFRLISEFGNHLLAAKQSKDNEIRFVTWQYDYDRSGVTLGHYYETNYQGALKDFTVRSGLLDENQLFSEEEMAVLYQSCVFRGKHDDDLTFDSERKLQDVIEKLEGNLPQEVVTQQQTVQEQEDEHGI
;
A
#
# COMPACT_ATOMS: atom_id res chain seq x y z
N MET A 1 3.78 -13.51 15.27
CA MET A 1 4.86 -14.49 14.97
C MET A 1 5.37 -14.20 13.56
N LYS A 2 6.68 -14.24 13.33
CA LYS A 2 7.25 -14.19 11.96
C LYS A 2 7.42 -15.64 11.51
N TYR A 3 6.76 -16.04 10.42
CA TYR A 3 6.93 -17.38 9.85
C TYR A 3 8.29 -17.48 9.15
N ASP A 4 8.78 -18.68 8.90
CA ASP A 4 9.86 -18.85 7.92
C ASP A 4 9.29 -18.72 6.50
N ILE A 5 10.17 -18.51 5.52
CA ILE A 5 9.81 -18.53 4.10
C ILE A 5 9.30 -19.93 3.75
N SER A 6 8.03 -20.01 3.35
CA SER A 6 7.43 -21.27 2.90
C SER A 6 7.90 -21.64 1.49
N PRO A 7 7.76 -22.90 1.07
CA PRO A 7 8.05 -23.31 -0.31
C PRO A 7 7.29 -22.48 -1.35
N GLU A 8 6.01 -22.19 -1.10
CA GLU A 8 5.15 -21.40 -1.99
C GLU A 8 5.65 -19.95 -2.13
N LEU A 9 6.05 -19.32 -1.01
CA LEU A 9 6.66 -18.00 -1.02
C LEU A 9 8.01 -18.00 -1.74
N ALA A 10 8.84 -19.02 -1.52
CA ALA A 10 10.12 -19.16 -2.21
C ALA A 10 9.93 -19.31 -3.72
N GLU A 11 8.96 -20.11 -4.19
CA GLU A 11 8.62 -20.23 -5.61
C GLU A 11 8.10 -18.92 -6.19
N LEU A 12 7.22 -18.21 -5.48
CA LEU A 12 6.73 -16.91 -5.93
C LEU A 12 7.86 -15.90 -6.04
N PHE A 13 8.74 -15.83 -5.03
CA PHE A 13 9.90 -14.95 -5.04
C PHE A 13 10.83 -15.27 -6.22
N LYS A 14 11.15 -16.55 -6.44
CA LYS A 14 11.90 -17.03 -7.62
C LYS A 14 11.28 -16.53 -8.93
N LYS A 15 9.96 -16.69 -9.09
CA LYS A 15 9.22 -16.26 -10.29
C LYS A 15 9.29 -14.75 -10.50
N LYS A 16 9.06 -13.96 -9.45
CA LYS A 16 9.08 -12.49 -9.51
C LYS A 16 10.49 -11.94 -9.78
N ALA A 17 11.50 -12.44 -9.06
CA ALA A 17 12.89 -12.07 -9.28
C ALA A 17 13.37 -12.42 -10.70
N SER A 18 12.92 -13.55 -11.25
CA SER A 18 13.25 -13.94 -12.64
C SER A 18 12.68 -12.96 -13.67
N ALA A 19 11.46 -12.45 -13.44
CA ALA A 19 10.87 -11.42 -14.31
C ALA A 19 11.66 -10.09 -14.27
N MET A 20 12.48 -9.88 -13.24
CA MET A 20 13.34 -8.71 -13.06
C MET A 20 14.78 -8.96 -13.56
N GLY A 21 15.08 -10.14 -14.11
CA GLY A 21 16.40 -10.49 -14.65
C GLY A 21 17.35 -11.18 -13.67
N TYR A 22 16.86 -11.59 -12.49
CA TYR A 22 17.67 -12.27 -11.48
C TYR A 22 17.44 -13.79 -11.47
N SER A 23 18.50 -14.56 -11.21
CA SER A 23 18.39 -16.00 -10.96
C SER A 23 18.41 -16.28 -9.47
N ILE A 24 17.40 -16.99 -8.97
CA ILE A 24 17.32 -17.42 -7.58
C ILE A 24 17.49 -18.93 -7.52
N ARG A 25 18.40 -19.41 -6.66
CA ARG A 25 18.70 -20.83 -6.46
C ARG A 25 18.48 -21.20 -5.00
N GLU A 26 18.03 -22.43 -4.75
CA GLU A 26 17.95 -22.97 -3.39
C GLU A 26 19.34 -23.39 -2.91
N GLU A 27 19.61 -23.14 -1.64
CA GLU A 27 20.84 -23.53 -0.97
C GLU A 27 20.62 -24.85 -0.20
N ALA A 28 21.58 -25.76 -0.31
CA ALA A 28 21.52 -27.02 0.42
C ALA A 28 21.79 -26.75 1.91
N ALA A 29 20.94 -27.30 2.78
CA ALA A 29 21.04 -27.12 4.23
C ALA A 29 22.28 -27.76 4.87
N GLU A 30 23.14 -28.43 4.10
CA GLU A 30 24.28 -29.22 4.58
C GLU A 30 25.35 -28.39 5.28
N HIS A 31 25.61 -27.17 4.80
CA HIS A 31 26.70 -26.32 5.32
C HIS A 31 26.19 -25.16 6.18
N ASP A 32 24.98 -24.69 5.91
CA ASP A 32 24.32 -23.62 6.67
C ASP A 32 22.81 -23.88 6.73
N PRO A 33 22.27 -24.34 7.86
CA PRO A 33 20.87 -24.70 7.97
C PRO A 33 19.92 -23.49 7.99
N GLN A 34 20.43 -22.26 8.16
CA GLN A 34 19.62 -21.04 8.09
C GLN A 34 19.49 -20.53 6.67
N LEU A 35 20.47 -20.82 5.82
CA LEU A 35 20.49 -20.37 4.43
C LEU A 35 19.42 -21.10 3.61
N LEU A 36 18.67 -20.36 2.79
CA LEU A 36 17.60 -20.92 1.97
C LEU A 36 17.79 -20.61 0.49
N LEU A 37 18.11 -19.36 0.14
CA LEU A 37 18.16 -18.91 -1.25
C LEU A 37 19.43 -18.11 -1.53
N SER A 38 19.94 -18.21 -2.75
CA SER A 38 21.00 -17.35 -3.28
C SER A 38 20.58 -16.70 -4.58
N ALA A 39 20.84 -15.41 -4.71
CA ALA A 39 20.49 -14.58 -5.85
C ALA A 39 21.71 -14.25 -6.71
N PHE A 40 21.52 -14.29 -8.02
CA PHE A 40 22.57 -14.09 -9.01
C PHE A 40 22.13 -13.18 -10.15
N GLN A 41 23.09 -12.44 -10.70
CA GLN A 41 22.96 -11.76 -11.98
C GLN A 41 24.19 -12.11 -12.82
N ASN A 42 23.99 -12.55 -14.06
CA ASN A 42 25.07 -12.98 -14.96
C ASN A 42 26.06 -13.99 -14.33
N GLN A 43 25.56 -14.90 -13.48
CA GLN A 43 26.31 -15.89 -12.70
C GLN A 43 27.12 -15.35 -11.52
N GLU A 44 27.17 -14.04 -11.30
CA GLU A 44 27.78 -13.44 -10.12
C GLU A 44 26.78 -13.37 -8.96
N GLU A 45 27.23 -13.69 -7.75
CA GLU A 45 26.37 -13.74 -6.55
C GLU A 45 26.10 -12.31 -6.05
N ILE A 46 24.81 -11.95 -5.98
CA ILE A 46 24.36 -10.65 -5.45
C ILE A 46 24.26 -10.70 -3.93
N CYS A 47 23.46 -11.63 -3.42
CA CYS A 47 23.14 -11.80 -2.02
C CYS A 47 22.53 -13.18 -1.75
N LYS A 48 22.33 -13.50 -0.48
CA LYS A 48 21.66 -14.70 -0.02
C LYS A 48 20.55 -14.35 0.97
N PHE A 49 19.57 -15.22 1.11
CA PHE A 49 18.47 -15.09 2.04
C PHE A 49 18.40 -16.29 2.97
N GLU A 50 18.25 -16.01 4.26
CA GLU A 50 17.93 -17.00 5.27
C GLU A 50 16.44 -17.38 5.26
N LYS A 51 16.10 -18.49 5.90
CA LYS A 51 14.71 -18.93 6.14
C LYS A 51 13.83 -17.86 6.77
N THR A 52 14.41 -16.99 7.61
CA THR A 52 13.69 -15.90 8.29
C THR A 52 13.39 -14.71 7.37
N GLY A 53 14.02 -14.64 6.20
CA GLY A 53 14.03 -13.47 5.31
C GLY A 53 15.23 -12.54 5.49
N ALA A 54 16.13 -12.80 6.45
CA ALA A 54 17.34 -12.00 6.61
C ALA A 54 18.27 -12.14 5.39
N MET A 55 18.82 -11.00 4.93
CA MET A 55 19.73 -10.96 3.78
C MET A 55 21.20 -10.98 4.21
N ARG A 56 22.00 -11.83 3.58
CA ARG A 56 23.47 -11.86 3.69
C ARG A 56 24.10 -11.45 2.37
N PHE A 57 25.17 -10.65 2.43
CA PHE A 57 25.87 -10.18 1.25
C PHE A 57 27.34 -9.89 1.58
N ARG A 58 28.19 -9.87 0.56
CA ARG A 58 29.60 -9.45 0.70
C ARG A 58 29.68 -7.93 0.78
N ARG A 59 30.42 -7.39 1.75
CA ARG A 59 30.53 -5.93 1.96
C ARG A 59 31.17 -5.19 0.79
N ASP A 60 32.05 -5.85 0.06
CA ASP A 60 32.75 -5.38 -1.13
C ASP A 60 31.98 -5.65 -2.44
N SER A 61 30.78 -6.20 -2.37
CA SER A 61 29.95 -6.49 -3.54
C SER A 61 29.55 -5.20 -4.28
N PRO A 62 29.69 -5.15 -5.62
CA PRO A 62 29.23 -4.01 -6.42
C PRO A 62 27.70 -3.95 -6.55
N PHE A 63 26.97 -5.01 -6.17
CA PHE A 63 25.52 -5.14 -6.33
C PHE A 63 24.70 -4.37 -5.28
N VAL A 64 25.09 -3.10 -5.10
CA VAL A 64 24.29 -1.93 -4.69
C VAL A 64 22.77 -2.14 -4.59
N GLU A 65 22.17 -1.87 -5.73
CA GLU A 65 20.76 -1.62 -5.90
C GLU A 65 20.01 -2.92 -6.12
N GLU A 66 20.64 -3.90 -6.78
CA GLU A 66 20.08 -5.23 -7.04
C GLU A 66 19.73 -5.95 -5.74
N ARG A 67 20.63 -5.92 -4.74
CA ARG A 67 20.33 -6.54 -3.44
C ARG A 67 19.22 -5.81 -2.69
N LYS A 68 19.13 -4.48 -2.82
CA LYS A 68 18.05 -3.69 -2.20
C LYS A 68 16.71 -4.02 -2.84
N GLU A 69 16.69 -4.10 -4.17
CA GLU A 69 15.51 -4.43 -4.95
C GLU A 69 15.00 -5.85 -4.61
N LEU A 70 15.89 -6.85 -4.60
CA LEU A 70 15.56 -8.22 -4.21
C LEU A 70 15.10 -8.33 -2.75
N HIS A 71 15.74 -7.61 -1.84
CA HIS A 71 15.34 -7.61 -0.43
C HIS A 71 13.97 -6.96 -0.25
N SER A 72 13.72 -5.82 -0.89
CA SER A 72 12.43 -5.14 -0.86
C SER A 72 11.32 -6.05 -1.41
N LEU A 73 11.57 -6.73 -2.52
CA LEU A 73 10.64 -7.70 -3.10
C LEU A 73 10.33 -8.85 -2.13
N LEU A 74 11.36 -9.45 -1.52
CA LEU A 74 11.16 -10.56 -0.59
C LEU A 74 10.37 -10.12 0.64
N LEU A 75 10.70 -8.97 1.23
CA LEU A 75 10.01 -8.45 2.41
C LEU A 75 8.54 -8.15 2.11
N ASP A 76 8.24 -7.52 0.98
CA ASP A 76 6.88 -7.21 0.56
C ASP A 76 6.03 -8.48 0.34
N LEU A 77 6.59 -9.48 -0.35
CA LEU A 77 5.91 -10.77 -0.51
C LEU A 77 5.72 -11.49 0.82
N LYS A 78 6.75 -11.48 1.67
CA LYS A 78 6.73 -12.13 2.98
C LYS A 78 5.71 -11.48 3.92
N GLU A 79 5.62 -10.16 3.93
CA GLU A 79 4.65 -9.43 4.75
C GLU A 79 3.22 -9.86 4.42
N ARG A 80 2.88 -9.94 3.13
CA ARG A 80 1.56 -10.40 2.68
C ARG A 80 1.28 -11.85 3.06
N TYR A 81 2.29 -12.71 2.97
CA TYR A 81 2.20 -14.10 3.40
C TYR A 81 2.00 -14.22 4.90
N ASP A 82 2.80 -13.51 5.70
CA ASP A 82 2.68 -13.53 7.16
C ASP A 82 1.31 -13.00 7.59
N LEU A 83 0.80 -11.94 6.93
CA LEU A 83 -0.54 -11.41 7.14
C LEU A 83 -1.62 -12.45 6.85
N TYR A 84 -1.54 -13.12 5.69
CA TYR A 84 -2.46 -14.20 5.31
C TYR A 84 -2.39 -15.39 6.26
N LEU A 85 -1.18 -15.81 6.66
CA LEU A 85 -0.97 -16.98 7.53
C LEU A 85 -1.46 -16.76 8.95
N ASN A 86 -1.38 -15.52 9.47
CA ASN A 86 -1.88 -15.14 10.79
C ASN A 86 -3.41 -14.94 10.83
N ALA A 87 -4.06 -14.69 9.69
CA ALA A 87 -5.50 -14.39 9.62
C ALA A 87 -6.39 -15.60 9.96
N LYS A 88 -7.55 -15.42 10.59
CA LYS A 88 -8.50 -16.55 10.80
C LYS A 88 -9.20 -16.93 9.47
N PRO A 89 -9.55 -18.21 9.22
CA PRO A 89 -10.46 -18.54 8.12
C PRO A 89 -11.73 -17.70 8.17
N LEU A 90 -12.20 -17.24 7.01
CA LEU A 90 -13.47 -16.50 6.92
C LEU A 90 -14.62 -17.49 6.80
N ASP A 91 -15.55 -17.41 7.74
CA ASP A 91 -16.74 -18.26 7.80
C ASP A 91 -17.96 -17.50 7.27
N CYS A 92 -18.16 -17.56 5.96
CA CYS A 92 -19.33 -16.98 5.29
C CYS A 92 -19.83 -17.94 4.21
N GLU A 93 -21.15 -18.06 4.10
CA GLU A 93 -21.82 -18.89 3.10
C GLU A 93 -21.39 -18.50 1.69
N GLY A 94 -21.07 -19.51 0.87
CA GLY A 94 -20.63 -19.31 -0.51
C GLY A 94 -19.21 -18.76 -0.68
N VAL A 95 -18.52 -18.38 0.40
CA VAL A 95 -17.12 -17.92 0.38
C VAL A 95 -16.20 -19.08 0.75
N ARG A 96 -15.20 -19.36 -0.08
CA ARG A 96 -14.24 -20.45 0.14
C ARG A 96 -12.81 -19.96 0.02
N ASP A 97 -11.93 -20.52 0.84
CA ASP A 97 -10.47 -20.31 0.82
C ASP A 97 -10.01 -18.87 1.14
N PHE A 98 -10.91 -18.02 1.62
CA PHE A 98 -10.58 -16.70 2.12
C PHE A 98 -10.30 -16.72 3.62
N ARG A 99 -9.40 -15.84 4.05
CA ARG A 99 -9.06 -15.58 5.45
C ARG A 99 -9.33 -14.12 5.77
N LEU A 100 -9.85 -13.86 6.96
CA LEU A 100 -10.20 -12.53 7.44
C LEU A 100 -8.94 -11.81 7.93
N ILE A 101 -8.52 -10.79 7.20
CA ILE A 101 -7.38 -9.94 7.57
C ILE A 101 -7.81 -8.91 8.62
N SER A 102 -8.93 -8.21 8.39
CA SER A 102 -9.46 -7.19 9.29
C SER A 102 -10.96 -7.03 9.10
N GLU A 103 -11.66 -6.61 10.15
CA GLU A 103 -13.10 -6.29 10.13
C GLU A 103 -13.38 -5.03 10.94
N PHE A 104 -14.28 -4.17 10.44
CA PHE A 104 -14.77 -3.01 11.17
C PHE A 104 -16.19 -2.66 10.73
N GLY A 105 -17.10 -2.51 11.70
CA GLY A 105 -18.53 -2.36 11.41
C GLY A 105 -19.03 -3.53 10.56
N ASN A 106 -19.67 -3.23 9.45
CA ASN A 106 -20.14 -4.23 8.47
C ASN A 106 -19.15 -4.46 7.31
N HIS A 107 -17.95 -3.90 7.36
CA HIS A 107 -16.94 -4.06 6.31
C HIS A 107 -15.81 -4.99 6.76
N LEU A 108 -15.21 -5.68 5.80
CA LEU A 108 -14.11 -6.59 6.04
C LEU A 108 -13.09 -6.54 4.91
N LEU A 109 -11.81 -6.74 5.26
CA LEU A 109 -10.71 -7.02 4.36
C LEU A 109 -10.37 -8.50 4.48
N ALA A 110 -10.42 -9.22 3.37
CA ALA A 110 -10.07 -10.63 3.30
C ALA A 110 -8.97 -10.87 2.26
N ALA A 111 -8.29 -11.99 2.41
CA ALA A 111 -7.29 -12.44 1.46
C ALA A 111 -7.40 -13.93 1.17
N LYS A 112 -6.96 -14.34 -0.02
CA LYS A 112 -6.77 -15.75 -0.39
C LYS A 112 -5.44 -15.95 -1.08
N GLN A 113 -4.85 -17.12 -0.90
CA GLN A 113 -3.73 -17.56 -1.74
C GLN A 113 -4.29 -18.08 -3.06
N SER A 114 -3.75 -17.59 -4.18
CA SER A 114 -4.10 -18.06 -5.52
C SER A 114 -3.26 -19.29 -5.91
N LYS A 115 -3.63 -19.91 -7.03
CA LYS A 115 -2.89 -21.06 -7.59
C LYS A 115 -1.44 -20.73 -7.98
N ASP A 116 -1.16 -19.46 -8.25
CA ASP A 116 0.17 -18.96 -8.58
C ASP A 116 0.97 -18.55 -7.33
N ASN A 117 0.56 -19.00 -6.15
CA ASN A 117 1.13 -18.65 -4.85
C ASN A 117 0.98 -17.16 -4.48
N GLU A 118 0.30 -16.32 -5.28
CA GLU A 118 0.09 -14.92 -4.92
C GLU A 118 -1.03 -14.76 -3.88
N ILE A 119 -0.84 -13.87 -2.91
CA ILE A 119 -1.89 -13.44 -1.99
C ILE A 119 -2.72 -12.36 -2.66
N ARG A 120 -4.03 -12.61 -2.77
CA ARG A 120 -4.99 -11.70 -3.39
C ARG A 120 -5.95 -11.14 -2.36
N PHE A 121 -6.24 -9.84 -2.48
CA PHE A 121 -7.04 -9.09 -1.51
C PHE A 121 -8.39 -8.69 -2.05
N VAL A 122 -9.39 -8.70 -1.17
CA VAL A 122 -10.76 -8.26 -1.45
C VAL A 122 -11.33 -7.53 -0.24
N THR A 123 -12.09 -6.47 -0.47
CA THR A 123 -12.93 -5.84 0.55
C THR A 123 -14.38 -6.18 0.29
N TRP A 124 -15.11 -6.53 1.35
CA TRP A 124 -16.53 -6.87 1.29
C TRP A 124 -17.31 -6.11 2.35
N GLN A 125 -18.63 -6.10 2.17
CA GLN A 125 -19.58 -5.81 3.23
C GLN A 125 -20.29 -7.10 3.61
N TYR A 126 -20.49 -7.35 4.90
CA TYR A 126 -21.40 -8.38 5.37
C TYR A 126 -22.84 -8.08 4.93
N ASP A 127 -23.63 -9.11 4.69
CA ASP A 127 -25.08 -8.97 4.62
C ASP A 127 -25.69 -8.69 6.01
N TYR A 128 -27.03 -8.59 6.05
CA TYR A 128 -27.74 -8.16 7.25
C TYR A 128 -27.51 -9.07 8.46
N ASP A 129 -27.48 -10.39 8.23
CA ASP A 129 -27.29 -11.43 9.24
C ASP A 129 -25.82 -11.88 9.38
N ARG A 130 -24.90 -11.32 8.57
CA ARG A 130 -23.48 -11.67 8.50
C ARG A 130 -23.22 -13.14 8.17
N SER A 131 -24.16 -13.80 7.52
CA SER A 131 -23.98 -15.16 7.02
C SER A 131 -23.22 -15.15 5.69
N GLY A 132 -23.34 -14.08 4.92
CA GLY A 132 -22.69 -13.89 3.63
C GLY A 132 -22.01 -12.54 3.49
N VAL A 133 -21.50 -12.30 2.29
CA VAL A 133 -20.81 -11.06 1.91
C VAL A 133 -21.29 -10.56 0.55
N THR A 134 -21.23 -9.24 0.37
CA THR A 134 -21.64 -8.55 -0.84
C THR A 134 -20.72 -7.35 -1.13
N LEU A 135 -20.96 -6.67 -2.26
CA LEU A 135 -20.27 -5.43 -2.66
C LEU A 135 -18.74 -5.56 -2.65
N GLY A 136 -18.22 -6.59 -3.32
CA GLY A 136 -16.80 -6.90 -3.34
C GLY A 136 -15.97 -6.00 -4.25
N HIS A 137 -14.91 -5.39 -3.71
CA HIS A 137 -13.86 -4.77 -4.51
C HIS A 137 -12.61 -5.65 -4.49
N TYR A 138 -12.12 -6.05 -5.66
CA TYR A 138 -11.00 -6.98 -5.83
C TYR A 138 -9.74 -6.23 -6.25
N TYR A 139 -8.64 -6.47 -5.54
CA TYR A 139 -7.39 -5.71 -5.70
C TYR A 139 -6.24 -6.54 -6.27
N GLU A 140 -6.49 -7.81 -6.62
CA GLU A 140 -5.42 -8.76 -6.94
C GLU A 140 -4.33 -8.71 -5.86
N THR A 141 -3.07 -8.48 -6.22
CA THR A 141 -1.93 -8.40 -5.29
C THR A 141 -1.73 -7.03 -4.64
N ASN A 142 -2.56 -6.03 -4.95
CA ASN A 142 -2.41 -4.67 -4.44
C ASN A 142 -2.96 -4.54 -3.00
N TYR A 143 -2.18 -4.99 -2.03
CA TYR A 143 -2.53 -4.89 -0.61
C TYR A 143 -2.81 -3.45 -0.16
N GLN A 144 -1.98 -2.48 -0.58
CA GLN A 144 -2.13 -1.08 -0.19
C GLN A 144 -3.44 -0.47 -0.70
N GLY A 145 -3.82 -0.79 -1.94
CA GLY A 145 -5.13 -0.41 -2.49
C GLY A 145 -6.29 -0.99 -1.72
N ALA A 146 -6.20 -2.29 -1.35
CA ALA A 146 -7.23 -2.95 -0.56
C ALA A 146 -7.34 -2.37 0.86
N LEU A 147 -6.22 -2.05 1.49
CA LEU A 147 -6.18 -1.43 2.81
C LEU A 147 -6.79 -0.03 2.78
N LYS A 148 -6.45 0.79 1.78
CA LYS A 148 -7.03 2.13 1.60
C LYS A 148 -8.54 2.06 1.41
N ASP A 149 -9.02 1.20 0.51
CA ASP A 149 -10.45 1.01 0.27
C ASP A 149 -11.19 0.50 1.51
N PHE A 150 -10.63 -0.47 2.21
CA PHE A 150 -11.20 -0.97 3.47
C PHE A 150 -11.34 0.16 4.49
N THR A 151 -10.29 0.95 4.69
CA THR A 151 -10.26 2.02 5.68
C THR A 151 -11.30 3.10 5.37
N VAL A 152 -11.43 3.47 4.09
CA VAL A 152 -12.44 4.42 3.61
C VAL A 152 -13.85 3.87 3.77
N ARG A 153 -14.15 2.70 3.18
CA ARG A 153 -15.51 2.13 3.17
C ARG A 153 -16.03 1.77 4.55
N SER A 154 -15.12 1.37 5.45
CA SER A 154 -15.46 1.06 6.83
C SER A 154 -15.72 2.31 7.68
N GLY A 155 -15.36 3.50 7.19
CA GLY A 155 -15.44 4.76 7.94
C GLY A 155 -14.33 4.91 9.00
N LEU A 156 -13.27 4.11 8.91
CA LEU A 156 -12.08 4.26 9.77
C LEU A 156 -11.27 5.51 9.40
N LEU A 157 -11.32 5.92 8.14
CA LEU A 157 -10.80 7.19 7.65
C LEU A 157 -11.97 7.95 7.02
N ASP A 158 -12.15 9.20 7.42
CA ASP A 158 -13.06 10.10 6.71
C ASP A 158 -12.51 10.32 5.30
N GLU A 159 -13.31 10.08 4.26
CA GLU A 159 -12.94 10.31 2.86
C GLU A 159 -12.45 11.73 2.59
N ASN A 160 -12.78 12.68 3.47
CA ASN A 160 -12.33 14.06 3.38
C ASN A 160 -10.90 14.28 3.93
N GLN A 161 -10.30 13.30 4.62
CA GLN A 161 -8.92 13.31 5.11
C GLN A 161 -7.97 12.48 4.21
N LEU A 162 -8.20 12.44 2.90
CA LEU A 162 -7.33 11.74 1.94
C LEU A 162 -5.94 12.38 1.77
N PHE A 163 -5.80 13.62 2.23
CA PHE A 163 -4.58 14.42 2.21
C PHE A 163 -4.11 14.65 3.66
N SER A 164 -2.80 14.70 3.87
CA SER A 164 -2.26 15.19 5.14
C SER A 164 -2.66 16.65 5.35
N GLU A 165 -2.56 17.15 6.59
CA GLU A 165 -2.81 18.56 6.88
C GLU A 165 -1.93 19.48 6.02
N GLU A 166 -0.65 19.14 5.85
CA GLU A 166 0.29 19.88 4.98
C GLU A 166 -0.13 19.84 3.51
N GLU A 167 -0.56 18.68 3.00
CA GLU A 167 -1.05 18.53 1.62
C GLU A 167 -2.35 19.32 1.39
N MET A 168 -3.28 19.30 2.34
CA MET A 168 -4.50 20.11 2.28
C MET A 168 -4.20 21.59 2.31
N ALA A 169 -3.23 22.01 3.14
CA ALA A 169 -2.80 23.39 3.27
C ALA A 169 -2.22 23.90 1.93
N VAL A 170 -1.39 23.10 1.24
CA VAL A 170 -0.83 23.45 -0.08
C VAL A 170 -1.92 23.50 -1.16
N LEU A 171 -2.86 22.55 -1.15
CA LEU A 171 -3.99 22.52 -2.09
C LEU A 171 -4.91 23.72 -1.88
N TYR A 172 -5.21 24.05 -0.63
CA TYR A 172 -6.02 25.22 -0.28
C TYR A 172 -5.41 26.50 -0.84
N GLN A 173 -4.13 26.75 -0.58
CA GLN A 173 -3.41 27.90 -1.13
C GLN A 173 -3.46 27.95 -2.65
N SER A 174 -3.22 26.81 -3.31
CA SER A 174 -3.23 26.72 -4.77
C SER A 174 -4.62 27.02 -5.36
N CYS A 175 -5.69 26.53 -4.73
CA CYS A 175 -7.05 26.77 -5.15
C CYS A 175 -7.47 28.23 -4.94
N VAL A 176 -7.17 28.81 -3.77
CA VAL A 176 -7.46 30.23 -3.47
C VAL A 176 -6.70 31.15 -4.42
N PHE A 177 -5.41 30.89 -4.65
CA PHE A 177 -4.58 31.66 -5.58
C PHE A 177 -5.19 31.62 -6.99
N ARG A 178 -5.53 30.43 -7.50
CA ARG A 178 -6.16 30.32 -8.81
C ARG A 178 -7.48 31.09 -8.88
N GLY A 179 -8.32 31.00 -7.84
CA GLY A 179 -9.59 31.73 -7.80
C GLY A 179 -9.43 33.26 -7.85
N LYS A 180 -8.33 33.78 -7.31
CA LYS A 180 -8.03 35.23 -7.32
C LYS A 180 -7.38 35.74 -8.61
N HIS A 181 -6.60 34.91 -9.30
CA HIS A 181 -5.69 35.37 -10.36
C HIS A 181 -5.97 34.78 -11.76
N ASP A 182 -6.89 33.84 -11.91
CA ASP A 182 -7.25 33.23 -13.19
C ASP A 182 -8.49 33.91 -13.79
N ASP A 183 -8.28 35.01 -14.52
CA ASP A 183 -9.34 35.82 -15.16
C ASP A 183 -10.10 35.07 -16.28
N ASP A 184 -9.58 33.92 -16.73
CA ASP A 184 -10.19 33.08 -17.77
C ASP A 184 -11.12 31.99 -17.19
N LEU A 185 -11.37 31.98 -15.88
CA LEU A 185 -12.26 31.03 -15.24
C LEU A 185 -13.71 31.19 -15.73
N THR A 186 -14.28 30.10 -16.23
CA THR A 186 -15.71 30.05 -16.51
C THR A 186 -16.50 29.94 -15.21
N PHE A 187 -17.74 30.45 -15.19
CA PHE A 187 -18.64 30.36 -14.04
C PHE A 187 -18.77 28.94 -13.46
N ASP A 188 -18.88 27.92 -14.31
CA ASP A 188 -18.96 26.52 -13.88
C ASP A 188 -17.65 26.03 -13.23
N SER A 189 -16.51 26.55 -13.67
CA SER A 189 -15.19 26.20 -13.12
C SER A 189 -14.93 26.93 -11.80
N GLU A 190 -15.33 28.20 -11.72
CA GLU A 190 -15.28 29.00 -10.49
C GLU A 190 -16.11 28.36 -9.38
N ARG A 191 -17.34 27.92 -9.69
CA ARG A 191 -18.20 27.21 -8.73
C ARG A 191 -17.57 25.91 -8.23
N LYS A 192 -17.02 25.09 -9.14
CA LYS A 192 -16.32 23.85 -8.75
C LYS A 192 -15.08 24.13 -7.91
N LEU A 193 -14.36 25.20 -8.22
CA LEU A 193 -13.18 25.60 -7.46
C LEU A 193 -13.58 26.05 -6.04
N GLN A 194 -14.66 26.81 -5.90
CA GLN A 194 -15.22 27.20 -4.61
C GLN A 194 -15.68 26.00 -3.79
N ASP A 195 -16.37 25.03 -4.40
CA ASP A 195 -16.77 23.79 -3.73
C ASP A 195 -15.55 23.01 -3.17
N VAL A 196 -14.42 23.03 -3.89
CA VAL A 196 -13.16 22.41 -3.45
C VAL A 196 -12.52 23.19 -2.29
N ILE A 197 -12.53 24.52 -2.35
CA ILE A 197 -12.01 25.39 -1.29
C ILE A 197 -12.79 25.17 0.02
N GLU A 198 -14.12 25.21 -0.02
CA GLU A 198 -14.97 25.00 1.16
C GLU A 198 -14.76 23.61 1.77
N LYS A 199 -14.57 22.60 0.92
CA LYS A 199 -14.26 21.25 1.36
C LYS A 199 -12.91 21.18 2.07
N LEU A 200 -11.87 21.86 1.56
CA LEU A 200 -10.55 21.90 2.19
C LEU A 200 -10.58 22.68 3.53
N GLU A 201 -11.27 23.81 3.59
CA GLU A 201 -11.44 24.60 4.82
C GLU A 201 -12.14 23.81 5.94
N GLY A 202 -13.15 23.01 5.59
CA GLY A 202 -13.84 22.16 6.56
C GLY A 202 -12.97 21.05 7.17
N ASN A 203 -11.81 20.74 6.56
CA ASN A 203 -10.92 19.66 6.99
C ASN A 203 -9.56 20.16 7.52
N LEU A 204 -9.25 21.45 7.39
CA LEU A 204 -8.05 22.08 7.94
C LEU A 204 -8.32 22.69 9.33
N PRO A 205 -7.35 22.69 10.25
CA PRO A 205 -7.44 23.50 11.45
C PRO A 205 -7.58 24.99 11.10
N GLN A 206 -8.46 25.71 11.82
CA GLN A 206 -8.70 27.13 11.56
C GLN A 206 -7.44 27.99 11.64
N GLU A 207 -6.46 27.59 12.46
CA GLU A 207 -5.17 28.26 12.62
C GLU A 207 -4.34 28.21 11.33
N VAL A 208 -4.39 27.10 10.58
CA VAL A 208 -3.70 26.94 9.29
C VAL A 208 -4.36 27.82 8.24
N VAL A 209 -5.70 27.76 8.13
CA VAL A 209 -6.47 28.57 7.19
C VAL A 209 -6.19 30.07 7.42
N THR A 210 -6.22 30.52 8.67
CA THR A 210 -5.97 31.92 9.05
C THR A 210 -4.54 32.35 8.70
N GLN A 211 -3.54 31.54 9.02
CA GLN A 211 -2.14 31.84 8.67
C GLN A 211 -1.96 31.98 7.16
N GLN A 212 -2.57 31.08 6.38
CA GLN A 212 -2.45 31.10 4.92
C GLN A 212 -3.14 32.31 4.28
N GLN A 213 -4.30 32.70 4.80
CA GLN A 213 -4.98 33.94 4.39
C GLN A 213 -4.13 35.18 4.69
N THR A 214 -3.51 35.24 5.87
CA THR A 214 -2.64 36.39 6.23
C THR A 214 -1.36 36.47 5.39
N VAL A 215 -0.78 35.35 4.97
CA VAL A 215 0.41 35.33 4.09
C VAL A 215 0.02 35.82 2.68
N GLN A 216 -1.12 35.38 2.15
CA GLN A 216 -1.61 35.83 0.85
C GLN A 216 -1.96 37.32 0.82
N GLU A 217 -2.57 37.86 1.88
CA GLU A 217 -2.86 39.31 1.98
C GLU A 217 -1.58 40.16 1.99
N GLN A 218 -0.51 39.67 2.61
CA GLN A 218 0.80 40.36 2.62
C GLN A 218 1.52 40.27 1.26
N GLU A 219 1.35 39.19 0.52
CA GLU A 219 1.89 39.04 -0.84
C GLU A 219 1.15 39.95 -1.83
N ASP A 220 -0.17 40.06 -1.72
CA ASP A 220 -1.01 40.98 -2.52
C ASP A 220 -0.66 42.47 -2.24
N GLU A 221 -0.31 42.83 -1.00
CA GLU A 221 0.04 44.21 -0.59
C GLU A 221 1.46 44.63 -1.02
N HIS A 222 2.37 43.67 -1.21
CA HIS A 222 3.76 43.93 -1.60
C HIS A 222 4.06 43.81 -3.10
N GLY A 223 3.07 43.46 -3.92
CA GLY A 223 3.15 43.57 -5.38
C GLY A 223 4.35 42.85 -5.99
N ILE A 224 4.49 41.55 -5.68
CA ILE A 224 5.35 40.64 -6.47
C ILE A 224 4.49 39.95 -7.53
#